data_AF-A0A3D4FVJ0-F1
#
_entry.id   AF-A0A3D4FVJ0-F1
#
_cell.length_a   1.000
_cell.length_b   1.000
_cell.length_c   1.000
_cell.angle_alpha   90.00
_cell.angle_beta   90.00
_cell.angle_gamma   90.00
#
_symmetry.space_group_name_H-M   'P 1'
#
loop_
_entity.id
_entity.type
_entity.pdbx_description
1 polymer ?
#
loop_
_entity_poly.entity_id
_entity_poly.type
_entity_poly.pdbx_seq_one_letter_code
_entity_poly.pdbx_strand_id
1 'polypeptide(L)'
;MRKTILGAAAVALATAAALAQSSVRDGVYTTTQAERGAALYEAQCLSCHGTLEAFFPEVAALLGDHTFRQRWQGRPLSELFQLIQVEMPQDAPGSLSVDETVQLVAYILEGNNLPSGQTALASDTVALSGIAFDP
;
A
#
# COMPACT_ATOMS: atom_id res chain seq x y z
N MET A 1 -38.52 24.62 53.91
CA MET A 1 -38.46 23.73 52.72
C MET A 1 -37.93 24.53 51.53
N ARG A 2 -36.72 24.23 51.06
CA ARG A 2 -36.20 24.62 49.73
C ARG A 2 -34.91 23.82 49.50
N LYS A 3 -35.02 22.72 48.76
CA LYS A 3 -33.89 21.92 48.28
C LYS A 3 -33.39 22.56 46.98
N THR A 4 -32.14 23.01 46.96
CA THR A 4 -31.43 23.33 45.71
C THR A 4 -30.44 22.21 45.45
N ILE A 5 -30.69 21.43 44.39
CA ILE A 5 -29.87 20.30 43.96
C ILE A 5 -28.76 20.86 43.06
N LEU A 6 -27.49 20.64 43.44
CA LEU A 6 -26.33 20.86 42.59
C LEU A 6 -26.37 19.84 41.44
N GLY A 7 -26.55 20.31 40.21
CA GLY A 7 -26.35 19.51 39.00
C GLY A 7 -24.88 19.52 38.61
N ALA A 8 -24.18 18.41 38.82
CA ALA A 8 -22.84 18.20 38.28
C ALA A 8 -22.95 17.89 36.78
N ALA A 9 -22.49 18.81 35.93
CA ALA A 9 -22.34 18.56 34.50
C ALA A 9 -21.08 17.71 34.29
N ALA A 10 -21.25 16.40 34.05
CA ALA A 10 -20.18 15.54 33.59
C ALA A 10 -19.88 15.86 32.12
N VAL A 11 -18.77 16.55 31.87
CA VAL A 11 -18.23 16.73 30.52
C VAL A 11 -17.57 15.39 30.14
N ALA A 12 -18.24 14.62 29.29
CA ALA A 12 -17.64 13.44 28.68
C ALA A 12 -16.62 13.90 27.62
N LEU A 13 -15.33 13.84 27.95
CA LEU A 13 -14.27 13.94 26.95
C LEU A 13 -14.33 12.69 26.06
N ALA A 14 -14.85 12.85 24.84
CA ALA A 14 -14.66 11.84 23.80
C ALA A 14 -13.19 11.89 23.36
N THR A 15 -12.39 10.94 23.85
CA THR A 15 -11.06 10.68 23.28
C THR A 15 -11.26 10.10 21.89
N ALA A 16 -11.02 10.90 20.85
CA ALA A 16 -10.81 10.37 19.51
C ALA A 16 -9.56 9.49 19.57
N ALA A 17 -9.75 8.17 19.61
CA ALA A 17 -8.66 7.24 19.33
C ALA A 17 -8.21 7.54 17.90
N ALA A 18 -7.03 8.12 17.74
CA ALA A 18 -6.35 8.09 16.46
C ALA A 18 -6.23 6.61 16.10
N LEU A 19 -6.95 6.17 15.06
CA LEU A 19 -6.73 4.87 14.46
C LEU A 19 -5.25 4.83 14.10
N ALA A 20 -4.47 4.02 14.81
CA ALA A 20 -3.06 3.85 14.49
C ALA A 20 -2.99 3.33 13.06
N GLN A 21 -2.54 4.17 12.14
CA GLN A 21 -2.39 3.82 10.74
C GLN A 21 -1.28 2.78 10.66
N SER A 22 -1.56 1.59 10.13
CA SER A 22 -0.53 0.57 9.93
C SER A 22 0.40 1.00 8.79
N SER A 23 1.56 0.36 8.70
CA SER A 23 2.54 0.63 7.67
C SER A 23 2.96 -0.63 6.95
N VAL A 24 3.56 -0.47 5.78
CA VAL A 24 4.14 -1.57 5.02
C VAL A 24 5.20 -2.39 5.79
N ARG A 25 5.80 -1.84 6.85
CA ARG A 25 6.75 -2.55 7.72
C ARG A 25 6.07 -3.59 8.63
N ASP A 26 4.75 -3.59 8.73
CA ASP A 26 3.98 -4.50 9.59
C ASP A 26 3.73 -5.87 8.95
N GLY A 27 4.30 -6.16 7.77
CA GLY A 27 4.08 -7.44 7.09
C GLY A 27 2.69 -7.54 6.45
N VAL A 28 2.35 -6.57 5.61
CA VAL A 28 0.97 -6.35 5.12
C VAL A 28 0.57 -7.23 3.93
N TYR A 29 1.48 -8.04 3.40
CA TYR A 29 1.25 -8.93 2.27
C TYR A 29 1.84 -10.31 2.54
N THR A 30 1.37 -11.32 1.81
CA THR A 30 1.92 -12.69 1.91
C THR A 30 2.97 -12.97 0.84
N THR A 31 3.93 -13.84 1.12
CA THR A 31 4.90 -14.32 0.12
C THR A 31 4.20 -14.90 -1.11
N THR A 32 3.10 -15.64 -0.94
CA THR A 32 2.31 -16.15 -2.07
C THR A 32 1.72 -15.05 -2.95
N GLN A 33 1.33 -13.89 -2.41
CA GLN A 33 0.89 -12.76 -3.23
C GLN A 33 2.06 -12.16 -4.02
N ALA A 34 3.23 -12.00 -3.39
CA ALA A 34 4.41 -11.48 -4.07
C ALA A 34 4.90 -12.44 -5.17
N GLU A 35 4.91 -13.75 -4.94
CA GLU A 35 5.29 -14.75 -5.96
C GLU A 35 4.38 -14.69 -7.20
N ARG A 36 3.06 -14.57 -7.00
CA ARG A 36 2.14 -14.41 -8.14
C ARG A 36 2.31 -13.06 -8.83
N GLY A 37 2.56 -12.01 -8.05
CA GLY A 37 2.89 -10.68 -8.56
C GLY A 37 4.17 -10.67 -9.40
N ALA A 38 5.19 -11.45 -9.02
CA ALA A 38 6.43 -11.59 -9.76
C ALA A 38 6.19 -12.18 -11.15
N ALA A 39 5.40 -13.25 -11.24
CA ALA A 39 5.04 -13.86 -12.52
C ALA A 39 4.26 -12.89 -13.43
N LEU A 40 3.33 -12.11 -12.86
CA LEU A 40 2.59 -11.07 -13.59
C LEU A 40 3.51 -9.94 -14.07
N TYR A 41 4.43 -9.50 -13.20
CA TYR A 41 5.38 -8.44 -13.49
C TYR A 41 6.33 -8.81 -14.62
N GLU A 42 6.84 -10.05 -14.62
CA GLU A 42 7.69 -10.56 -15.69
C GLU A 42 6.98 -10.50 -17.05
N ALA A 43 5.70 -10.86 -17.08
CA ALA A 43 4.90 -10.89 -18.30
C ALA A 43 4.49 -9.49 -18.80
N GLN A 44 4.20 -8.54 -17.89
CA GLN A 44 3.47 -7.30 -18.24
C GLN A 44 4.22 -6.01 -17.93
N CYS A 45 5.23 -6.02 -17.05
CA CYS A 45 5.85 -4.80 -16.52
C CYS A 45 7.36 -4.72 -16.83
N LEU A 46 8.03 -5.88 -16.91
CA LEU A 46 9.49 -6.00 -17.00
C LEU A 46 10.09 -5.25 -18.20
N SER A 47 9.40 -5.27 -19.34
CA SER A 47 9.88 -4.64 -20.59
C SER A 47 10.12 -3.13 -20.46
N CYS A 48 9.38 -2.45 -19.58
CA CYS A 48 9.48 -1.01 -19.37
C CYS A 48 10.19 -0.64 -18.07
N HIS A 49 9.94 -1.39 -16.99
CA HIS A 49 10.42 -1.07 -15.65
C HIS A 49 11.72 -1.79 -15.24
N GLY A 50 12.19 -2.78 -16.02
CA GLY A 50 13.35 -3.60 -15.65
C GLY A 50 13.08 -4.47 -14.43
N THR A 51 14.10 -5.17 -13.92
CA THR A 51 13.94 -5.99 -12.71
C THR A 51 13.89 -5.11 -11.46
N LEU A 52 13.03 -5.44 -10.51
CA LEU A 52 12.85 -4.69 -9.25
C LEU A 52 14.14 -4.63 -8.39
N GLU A 53 14.98 -5.66 -8.51
CA GLU A 53 16.21 -5.83 -7.70
C GLU A 53 17.46 -5.22 -8.36
N ALA A 54 17.40 -4.86 -9.64
CA ALA A 54 18.57 -4.34 -10.34
C ALA A 54 18.51 -2.83 -10.49
N PHE A 55 19.62 -2.18 -10.12
CA PHE A 55 19.84 -0.79 -10.47
C PHE A 55 20.17 -0.67 -11.96
N PHE A 56 19.25 -0.12 -12.75
CA PHE A 56 19.48 0.24 -14.15
C PHE A 56 19.16 1.73 -14.39
N PRO A 57 20.12 2.53 -14.88
CA PRO A 57 19.96 3.99 -15.01
C PRO A 57 19.08 4.47 -16.18
N GLU A 58 18.56 3.58 -17.04
CA GLU A 58 17.90 3.94 -18.31
C GLU A 58 16.47 3.37 -18.52
N VAL A 59 15.91 2.63 -17.55
CA VAL A 59 14.53 2.09 -17.60
C VAL A 59 13.57 2.87 -16.70
N ALA A 60 12.26 2.81 -17.01
CA ALA A 60 11.21 3.52 -16.28
C ALA A 60 11.35 3.30 -14.77
N ALA A 61 11.20 4.39 -14.00
CA ALA A 61 11.42 4.51 -12.55
C ALA A 61 11.59 3.16 -11.85
N LEU A 62 12.82 2.84 -11.44
CA LEU A 62 13.13 1.65 -10.67
C LEU A 62 12.18 1.60 -9.48
N LEU A 63 11.26 0.63 -9.51
CA LEU A 63 10.16 0.57 -8.54
C LEU A 63 10.62 0.17 -7.13
N GLY A 64 11.93 -0.05 -6.94
CA GLY A 64 12.60 -0.36 -5.68
C GLY A 64 13.75 0.59 -5.31
N ASP A 65 13.94 1.72 -6.01
CA ASP A 65 15.03 2.66 -5.71
C ASP A 65 14.65 3.73 -4.66
N HIS A 66 15.62 4.58 -4.33
CA HIS A 66 15.42 5.70 -3.40
C HIS A 66 14.38 6.72 -3.90
N THR A 67 14.31 6.95 -5.22
CA THR A 67 13.37 7.89 -5.85
C THR A 67 11.93 7.41 -5.68
N PHE A 68 11.68 6.12 -5.94
CA PHE A 68 10.40 5.48 -5.71
C PHE A 68 10.01 5.58 -4.23
N ARG A 69 10.91 5.21 -3.32
CA ARG A 69 10.62 5.26 -1.88
C ARG A 69 10.28 6.67 -1.41
N GLN A 70 11.02 7.69 -1.84
CA GLN A 70 10.74 9.08 -1.51
C GLN A 70 9.38 9.56 -2.07
N ARG A 71 9.02 9.15 -3.29
CA ARG A 71 7.73 9.51 -3.89
C ARG A 71 6.54 8.93 -3.12
N TRP A 72 6.71 7.76 -2.52
CA TRP A 72 5.63 7.04 -1.85
C TRP A 72 5.64 7.18 -0.32
N GLN A 73 6.73 7.68 0.26
CA GLN A 73 6.86 7.84 1.70
C GLN A 73 5.66 8.58 2.32
N GLY A 74 5.01 7.96 3.30
CA GLY A 74 3.86 8.49 4.03
C GLY A 74 2.54 8.47 3.27
N ARG A 75 2.53 8.09 1.98
CA ARG A 75 1.31 7.99 1.18
C ARG A 75 0.62 6.65 1.42
N PRO A 76 -0.72 6.58 1.32
CA PRO A 76 -1.45 5.33 1.48
C PRO A 76 -1.20 4.37 0.31
N LEU A 77 -1.21 3.06 0.58
CA LEU A 77 -1.10 2.04 -0.47
C LEU A 77 -2.24 2.10 -1.49
N SER A 78 -3.40 2.63 -1.11
CA SER A 78 -4.53 2.82 -2.02
C SER A 78 -4.19 3.72 -3.21
N GLU A 79 -3.28 4.69 -3.04
CA GLU A 79 -2.82 5.55 -4.13
C GLU A 79 -1.88 4.80 -5.09
N LEU A 80 -1.00 3.93 -4.58
CA LEU A 80 -0.14 3.09 -5.42
C LEU A 80 -0.99 2.07 -6.19
N PHE A 81 -1.92 1.41 -5.50
CA PHE A 81 -2.88 0.50 -6.10
C PHE A 81 -3.66 1.18 -7.23
N GLN A 82 -4.23 2.36 -6.99
CA GLN A 82 -4.99 3.08 -8.02
C GLN A 82 -4.14 3.48 -9.21
N LEU A 83 -2.90 3.94 -8.99
CA LEU A 83 -2.00 4.28 -10.08
C LEU A 83 -1.76 3.06 -10.98
N ILE A 84 -1.45 1.90 -10.39
CA ILE A 84 -1.24 0.67 -11.15
C ILE A 84 -2.53 0.26 -11.86
N GLN A 85 -3.65 0.29 -11.14
CA GLN A 85 -4.95 -0.15 -11.65
C GLN A 85 -5.45 0.67 -12.85
N VAL A 86 -5.14 1.97 -12.90
CA VAL A 86 -5.68 2.91 -13.90
C VAL A 86 -4.69 3.18 -15.02
N GLU A 87 -3.41 3.35 -14.68
CA GLU A 87 -2.40 3.85 -15.62
C GLU A 87 -1.49 2.74 -16.17
N MET A 88 -1.56 1.52 -15.61
CA MET A 88 -0.71 0.40 -16.01
C MET A 88 -1.52 -0.77 -16.59
N PRO A 89 -0.89 -1.56 -17.48
CA PRO A 89 0.36 -1.28 -18.19
C PRO A 89 0.23 -0.06 -19.13
N GLN A 90 1.33 0.64 -19.44
CA GLN A 90 1.27 1.87 -20.25
C GLN A 90 0.72 1.65 -21.68
N ASP A 91 0.92 0.46 -22.24
CA ASP A 91 0.42 0.05 -23.55
C ASP A 91 -1.02 -0.51 -23.50
N ALA A 92 -1.53 -0.83 -22.31
CA ALA A 92 -2.90 -1.25 -22.07
C ALA A 92 -3.46 -0.75 -20.72
N PRO A 93 -3.61 0.58 -20.51
CA PRO A 93 -4.03 1.13 -19.22
C PRO A 93 -5.41 0.60 -18.79
N GLY A 94 -5.55 0.25 -17.51
CA GLY A 94 -6.82 -0.24 -16.98
C GLY A 94 -7.16 -1.69 -17.30
N SER A 95 -6.21 -2.44 -17.89
CA SER A 95 -6.44 -3.83 -18.29
C SER A 95 -6.29 -4.85 -17.15
N LEU A 96 -5.59 -4.50 -16.07
CA LEU A 96 -5.39 -5.36 -14.91
C LEU A 96 -6.70 -5.56 -14.14
N SER A 97 -6.93 -6.77 -13.64
CA SER A 97 -7.95 -6.98 -12.62
C SER A 97 -7.50 -6.45 -11.25
N VAL A 98 -8.47 -6.29 -10.35
CA VAL A 98 -8.23 -5.90 -8.95
C VAL A 98 -7.30 -6.89 -8.24
N ASP A 99 -7.46 -8.19 -8.51
CA ASP A 99 -6.63 -9.25 -7.91
C ASP A 99 -5.21 -9.26 -8.48
N GLU A 100 -5.04 -8.99 -9.78
CA GLU A 100 -3.70 -8.85 -10.38
C GLU A 100 -2.98 -7.62 -9.82
N THR A 101 -3.70 -6.50 -9.67
CA THR A 101 -3.14 -5.26 -9.12
C THR A 101 -2.65 -5.46 -7.68
N VAL A 102 -3.41 -6.12 -6.80
CA VAL A 102 -2.95 -6.34 -5.41
C VAL A 102 -1.74 -7.28 -5.34
N GLN A 103 -1.64 -8.25 -6.25
CA GLN A 103 -0.47 -9.13 -6.37
C GLN A 103 0.77 -8.36 -6.83
N LEU A 104 0.61 -7.47 -7.82
CA LEU A 104 1.69 -6.57 -8.27
C LEU A 104 2.14 -5.62 -7.15
N VAL A 105 1.21 -5.04 -6.38
CA VAL A 105 1.55 -4.22 -5.21
C VAL A 105 2.38 -5.05 -4.22
N ALA A 106 1.95 -6.26 -3.87
CA ALA A 106 2.70 -7.13 -2.96
C ALA A 106 4.13 -7.41 -3.44
N TYR A 107 4.30 -7.68 -4.74
CA TYR A 107 5.63 -7.89 -5.33
C TYR A 107 6.50 -6.63 -5.32
N ILE A 108 5.93 -5.46 -5.57
CA ILE A 108 6.65 -4.18 -5.44
C ILE A 108 7.08 -3.94 -3.98
N LEU A 109 6.27 -4.31 -2.99
CA LEU A 109 6.66 -4.22 -1.57
C LEU A 109 7.85 -5.13 -1.27
N GLU A 110 7.82 -6.37 -1.76
CA GLU A 110 8.94 -7.32 -1.63
C GLU A 110 10.22 -6.77 -2.27
N GLY A 111 10.14 -6.24 -3.50
CA GLY A 111 11.28 -5.62 -4.18
C GLY A 111 11.82 -4.36 -3.47
N ASN A 112 11.05 -3.77 -2.55
CA ASN A 112 11.50 -2.71 -1.65
C ASN A 112 12.06 -3.23 -0.32
N ASN A 113 12.29 -4.54 -0.18
CA ASN A 113 12.76 -5.22 1.02
C ASN A 113 11.83 -5.05 2.23
N LEU A 114 10.52 -4.92 1.98
CA LEU A 114 9.53 -4.83 3.04
C LEU A 114 9.16 -6.26 3.48
N PRO A 115 8.94 -6.48 4.79
CA PRO A 115 8.66 -7.83 5.28
C PRO A 115 7.30 -8.31 4.76
N SER A 116 7.20 -9.62 4.51
CA SER A 116 5.91 -10.29 4.37
C SER A 116 5.34 -10.67 5.73
N GLY A 117 4.04 -10.90 5.78
CA GLY A 117 3.31 -11.42 6.92
C GLY A 117 2.39 -12.59 6.54
N GLN A 118 1.43 -12.87 7.43
CA GLN A 118 0.53 -14.02 7.29
C GLN A 118 -0.87 -13.64 6.80
N THR A 119 -1.17 -12.35 6.73
CA THR A 119 -2.46 -11.85 6.25
C THR A 119 -2.29 -11.33 4.84
N ALA A 120 -3.18 -11.79 3.94
CA ALA A 120 -3.17 -11.31 2.57
C ALA A 120 -3.50 -9.81 2.53
N LEU A 121 -2.76 -9.06 1.70
CA LEU A 121 -3.08 -7.68 1.39
C LEU A 121 -4.47 -7.65 0.77
N ALA A 122 -5.37 -6.87 1.36
CA ALA A 122 -6.74 -6.73 0.87
C ALA A 122 -6.76 -5.98 -0.47
N SER A 123 -7.68 -6.38 -1.35
CA SER A 123 -7.83 -5.77 -2.67
C SER A 123 -8.85 -4.62 -2.70
N ASP A 124 -9.39 -4.22 -1.54
CA ASP A 124 -10.29 -3.09 -1.40
C ASP A 124 -9.53 -1.80 -1.03
N THR A 125 -9.89 -0.69 -1.68
CA THR A 125 -9.20 0.60 -1.51
C THR A 125 -9.38 1.21 -0.13
N VAL A 126 -10.43 0.83 0.62
CA VAL A 126 -10.68 1.34 1.97
C VAL A 126 -9.66 0.75 2.93
N ALA A 127 -9.44 -0.56 2.92
CA ALA A 127 -8.40 -1.21 3.71
C ALA A 127 -7.01 -0.69 3.33
N LEU A 128 -6.72 -0.57 2.03
CA LEU A 128 -5.44 -0.05 1.54
C LEU A 128 -5.18 1.41 1.93
N SER A 129 -6.23 2.22 2.15
CA SER A 129 -6.07 3.61 2.59
C SER A 129 -5.54 3.75 4.02
N GLY A 130 -5.71 2.70 4.84
CA GLY A 130 -5.21 2.65 6.21
C GLY A 130 -3.77 2.17 6.34
N ILE A 131 -3.09 1.85 5.22
CA ILE A 131 -1.71 1.34 5.21
C ILE A 131 -0.80 2.39 4.57
N ALA A 132 0.09 2.99 5.37
CA ALA A 132 1.09 3.92 4.87
C ALA A 132 2.28 3.19 4.23
N PHE A 133 2.73 3.68 3.08
CA PHE A 133 4.03 3.31 2.53
C PHE A 133 5.12 4.10 3.28
N ASP A 134 5.64 3.55 4.37
CA ASP A 134 6.77 4.09 5.14
C ASP A 134 7.91 3.04 5.16
N PRO A 135 8.72 2.95 4.08
CA PRO A 135 9.69 1.89 3.87
C PRO A 135 10.97 2.07 4.68
#